data_AF-H2C8Q8-F1
#
_entry.id   AF-H2C8Q8-F1
#
_cell.length_a   1.000
_cell.length_b   1.000
_cell.length_c   1.000
_cell.angle_alpha   90.00
_cell.angle_beta   90.00
_cell.angle_gamma   90.00
#
_symmetry.space_group_name_H-M   'P 1'
#
loop_
_entity.id
_entity.type
_entity.pdbx_description
1 polymer ?
#
loop_
_entity_poly.entity_id
_entity_poly.type
_entity_poly.pdbx_seq_one_letter_code
_entity_poly.pdbx_strand_id
1 'polypeptide(L)'
;MTEEIGRDLERVEEYEHTTSRASFLGENKVELSTGLIIAARYADKMRRIALVALGRLVPREVIVRDVAELNKQLYDILVNKMKVGKLDVVRIVVDATYKEAEKRLVFSNIRVTRYYTEEECKGLAEGDLKKRVEQLEKENNKLKDELKKIRETLSAVIREAE
;
A
#
# COMPACT_ATOMS: atom_id res chain seq x y z
N MET A 1 -7.70 16.34 21.75
CA MET A 1 -6.35 15.76 21.66
C MET A 1 -6.01 14.90 22.88
N THR A 2 -6.23 15.38 24.11
CA THR A 2 -6.00 14.64 25.37
C THR A 2 -6.94 13.44 25.57
N GLU A 3 -8.21 13.53 25.19
CA GLU A 3 -9.18 12.41 25.31
C GLU A 3 -8.95 11.25 24.33
N GLU A 4 -8.41 11.53 23.14
CA GLU A 4 -8.05 10.49 22.17
C GLU A 4 -6.85 9.67 22.64
N ILE A 5 -5.87 10.34 23.24
CA ILE A 5 -4.70 9.71 23.82
C ILE A 5 -5.11 8.84 25.03
N GLY A 6 -6.02 9.31 25.87
CA GLY A 6 -6.56 8.54 26.99
C GLY A 6 -7.25 7.24 26.56
N ARG A 7 -8.12 7.30 25.54
CA ARG A 7 -8.82 6.11 24.99
C ARG A 7 -7.88 5.12 24.30
N ASP A 8 -6.78 5.62 23.74
CA ASP A 8 -5.75 4.75 23.15
C ASP A 8 -4.92 4.06 24.24
N LEU A 9 -4.67 4.72 25.37
CA LEU A 9 -3.96 4.15 26.53
C LEU A 9 -4.76 3.02 27.20
N GLU A 10 -6.06 3.21 27.45
CA GLU A 10 -6.92 2.17 28.03
C GLU A 10 -6.96 0.91 27.15
N ARG A 11 -7.03 1.08 25.83
CA ARG A 11 -6.98 -0.07 24.90
C ARG A 11 -5.61 -0.74 24.83
N VAL A 12 -4.52 -0.01 25.07
CA VAL A 12 -3.16 -0.57 25.05
C VAL A 12 -3.00 -1.61 26.15
N GLU A 13 -3.51 -1.33 27.35
CA GLU A 13 -3.52 -2.28 28.48
C GLU A 13 -4.31 -3.56 28.15
N GLU A 14 -5.45 -3.44 27.47
CA GLU A 14 -6.23 -4.61 27.02
C GLU A 14 -5.47 -5.47 25.98
N TYR A 15 -4.74 -4.83 25.05
CA TYR A 15 -4.03 -5.53 23.98
C TYR A 15 -2.72 -6.19 24.42
N GLU A 16 -2.06 -5.70 25.48
CA GLU A 16 -0.87 -6.35 26.06
C GLU A 16 -1.13 -7.83 26.41
N HIS A 17 -2.36 -8.15 26.82
CA HIS A 17 -2.74 -9.49 27.26
C HIS A 17 -3.22 -10.42 26.15
N THR A 18 -3.59 -9.91 24.96
CA THR A 18 -4.26 -10.72 23.93
C THR A 18 -3.55 -10.78 22.58
N THR A 19 -2.63 -9.87 22.23
CA THR A 19 -2.03 -9.92 20.90
C THR A 19 -0.61 -9.34 20.82
N SER A 20 0.40 -10.19 20.98
CA SER A 20 1.75 -9.86 20.54
C SER A 20 1.79 -9.84 19.00
N ARG A 21 1.57 -8.67 18.38
CA ARG A 21 1.73 -8.43 16.92
C ARG A 21 3.05 -7.74 16.58
N ALA A 22 4.01 -7.79 17.49
CA ALA A 22 5.34 -7.26 17.30
C ALA A 22 6.33 -8.43 17.32
N SER A 23 7.14 -8.53 16.27
CA SER A 23 8.20 -9.53 16.16
C SER A 23 9.52 -8.83 16.44
N PHE A 24 10.28 -9.32 17.42
CA PHE A 24 11.63 -8.82 17.70
C PHE A 24 12.60 -9.40 16.65
N LEU A 25 13.19 -8.54 15.82
CA LEU A 25 14.18 -8.91 14.80
C LEU A 25 15.63 -8.83 15.33
N GLY A 26 15.84 -8.29 16.54
CA GLY A 26 17.13 -8.17 17.23
C GLY A 26 17.00 -7.31 18.50
N GLU A 27 18.11 -7.08 19.22
CA GLU A 27 18.11 -6.37 20.53
C GLU A 27 17.42 -5.01 20.51
N ASN A 28 17.50 -4.28 19.39
CA ASN A 28 16.92 -2.94 19.23
C ASN A 28 16.04 -2.79 17.98
N LYS A 29 15.64 -3.89 17.32
CA LYS A 29 14.85 -3.86 16.09
C LYS A 29 13.56 -4.65 16.26
N VAL A 30 12.43 -4.00 15.98
CA VAL A 30 11.09 -4.57 16.13
C VAL A 30 10.30 -4.35 14.84
N GLU A 31 9.66 -5.39 14.33
CA GLU A 31 8.70 -5.26 13.22
C GLU A 31 7.31 -4.92 13.79
N LEU A 32 6.73 -3.82 13.32
CA LEU A 32 5.40 -3.35 13.67
C LEU A 32 4.45 -3.68 12.52
N SER A 33 3.40 -4.46 12.79
CA SER A 33 2.40 -4.85 11.79
C SER A 33 0.99 -4.47 12.23
N THR A 34 0.28 -3.70 11.40
CA THR A 34 -1.14 -3.34 11.69
C THR A 34 -2.08 -4.54 11.65
N GLY A 35 -1.69 -5.60 10.93
CA GLY A 35 -2.65 -6.56 10.41
C GLY A 35 -3.62 -5.90 9.42
N LEU A 36 -4.74 -6.56 9.14
CA LEU A 36 -5.81 -5.99 8.31
C LEU A 36 -6.52 -4.87 9.07
N ILE A 37 -6.59 -3.69 8.48
CA ILE A 37 -7.29 -2.54 9.04
C ILE A 37 -7.90 -1.67 7.95
N ILE A 38 -9.01 -1.01 8.29
CA ILE A 38 -9.60 0.05 7.47
C ILE A 38 -8.63 1.23 7.40
N ALA A 39 -8.35 1.72 6.20
CA ALA A 39 -7.38 2.79 5.95
C ALA A 39 -7.63 4.01 6.83
N ALA A 40 -8.87 4.45 7.04
CA ALA A 40 -9.16 5.60 7.92
C ALA A 40 -8.60 5.49 9.35
N ARG A 41 -8.32 4.29 9.85
CA ARG A 41 -7.86 4.02 11.23
C ARG A 41 -6.39 3.61 11.32
N TYR A 42 -5.63 3.67 10.22
CA TYR A 42 -4.25 3.18 10.21
C TYR A 42 -3.39 3.92 11.24
N ALA A 43 -3.56 5.24 11.38
CA ALA A 43 -2.71 6.10 12.20
C ALA A 43 -2.82 5.76 13.70
N ASP A 44 -4.03 5.62 14.21
CA ASP A 44 -4.29 5.26 15.61
C ASP A 44 -3.80 3.85 15.91
N LYS A 45 -3.98 2.93 14.96
CA LYS A 45 -3.53 1.55 15.13
C LYS A 45 -2.01 1.46 15.16
N MET A 46 -1.30 2.17 14.27
CA MET A 46 0.16 2.24 14.28
C MET A 46 0.70 2.78 15.59
N ARG A 47 0.09 3.85 16.13
CA ARG A 47 0.44 4.41 17.44
C ARG A 47 0.26 3.41 18.56
N ARG A 48 -0.90 2.75 18.64
CA ARG A 48 -1.19 1.73 19.66
C ARG A 48 -0.20 0.57 19.60
N ILE A 49 0.10 0.06 18.41
CA ILE A 49 1.06 -1.03 18.24
C ILE A 49 2.46 -0.60 18.66
N ALA A 50 2.90 0.60 18.25
CA ALA A 50 4.21 1.11 18.65
C ALA A 50 4.32 1.32 20.16
N LEU A 51 3.26 1.80 20.82
CA LEU A 51 3.23 1.95 22.28
C LEU A 51 3.31 0.61 23.02
N VAL A 52 2.55 -0.40 22.56
CA VAL A 52 2.62 -1.76 23.14
C VAL A 52 4.00 -2.38 22.92
N ALA A 53 4.53 -2.28 21.69
CA ALA A 53 5.74 -2.98 21.30
C ALA A 53 7.02 -2.34 21.88
N LEU A 54 7.06 -1.01 21.92
CA LEU A 54 8.26 -0.24 22.28
C LEU A 54 8.14 0.44 23.65
N GLY A 55 6.97 0.45 24.29
CA GLY A 55 6.72 1.19 25.52
C GLY A 55 7.56 0.76 26.73
N ARG A 56 8.15 -0.44 26.69
CA ARG A 56 9.10 -0.93 27.70
C ARG A 56 10.55 -0.51 27.45
N LEU A 57 10.88 -0.15 26.21
CA LEU A 57 12.25 0.15 25.76
C LEU A 57 12.47 1.65 25.52
N VAL A 58 11.41 2.36 25.12
CA VAL A 58 11.50 3.74 24.64
C VAL A 58 10.50 4.61 25.40
N PRO A 59 10.88 5.83 25.82
CA PRO A 59 9.96 6.76 26.44
C PRO A 59 8.74 7.04 25.55
N ARG A 60 7.55 7.06 26.16
CA ARG A 60 6.26 7.21 25.44
C ARG A 60 6.21 8.48 24.58
N GLU A 61 6.78 9.58 25.06
CA GLU A 61 6.84 10.86 24.32
C GLU A 61 7.61 10.74 23.00
N VAL A 62 8.73 10.00 23.00
CA VAL A 62 9.53 9.73 21.80
C VAL A 62 8.75 8.87 20.82
N ILE A 63 8.08 7.82 21.30
CA ILE A 63 7.23 6.96 20.46
C ILE A 63 6.13 7.79 19.79
N VAL A 64 5.39 8.60 20.56
CA VAL A 64 4.29 9.41 20.03
C VAL A 64 4.77 10.41 18.99
N ARG A 65 5.89 11.09 19.24
CA ARG A 65 6.51 12.06 18.32
C ARG A 65 6.93 11.38 17.01
N ASP A 66 7.72 10.32 17.10
CA ASP A 66 8.33 9.70 15.92
C ASP A 66 7.29 8.93 15.10
N VAL A 67 6.30 8.31 15.74
CA VAL A 67 5.16 7.68 15.02
C VAL A 67 4.27 8.73 14.34
N ALA A 68 4.16 9.94 14.89
CA ALA A 68 3.44 11.02 14.19
C ALA A 68 4.15 11.41 12.88
N GLU A 69 5.48 11.43 12.86
CA GLU A 69 6.26 11.62 11.62
C GLU A 69 6.04 10.47 10.64
N LEU A 70 6.09 9.22 11.11
CA LEU A 70 5.79 8.05 10.29
C LEU A 70 4.38 8.12 9.69
N ASN A 71 3.38 8.53 10.48
CA ASN A 71 2.00 8.62 10.03
C ASN A 71 1.82 9.66 8.91
N LYS A 72 2.58 10.76 8.92
CA LYS A 72 2.62 11.73 7.80
C LYS A 72 3.19 11.08 6.53
N GLN A 73 4.30 10.35 6.65
CA GLN A 73 4.87 9.64 5.50
C GLN A 73 3.92 8.57 4.95
N LEU A 74 3.25 7.82 5.83
CA LEU A 74 2.24 6.83 5.45
C LEU A 74 1.02 7.48 4.78
N TYR A 75 0.62 8.68 5.21
CA TYR A 75 -0.45 9.43 4.56
C TYR A 75 -0.12 9.72 3.10
N ASP A 76 1.08 10.20 2.82
CA ASP A 76 1.53 10.48 1.45
C ASP A 76 1.57 9.21 0.60
N ILE A 77 2.01 8.09 1.16
CA ILE A 77 2.03 6.81 0.45
C ILE A 77 0.61 6.32 0.15
N LEU A 78 -0.26 6.29 1.15
CA LEU A 78 -1.62 5.74 1.05
C LEU A 78 -2.53 6.61 0.19
N VAL A 79 -2.58 7.91 0.47
CA VAL A 79 -3.55 8.84 -0.14
C VAL A 79 -3.01 9.42 -1.43
N ASN A 80 -1.78 9.96 -1.42
CA ASN A 80 -1.26 10.68 -2.58
C ASN A 80 -0.72 9.73 -3.67
N LYS A 81 0.01 8.67 -3.28
CA LYS A 81 0.59 7.72 -4.25
C LYS A 81 -0.35 6.60 -4.64
N MET A 82 -0.92 5.89 -3.65
CA MET A 82 -1.75 4.71 -3.89
C MET A 82 -3.24 5.00 -4.06
N LYS A 83 -3.68 6.23 -3.77
CA LYS A 83 -5.09 6.67 -3.86
C LYS A 83 -6.05 5.72 -3.14
N VAL A 84 -5.66 5.28 -1.95
CA VAL A 84 -6.46 4.41 -1.08
C VAL A 84 -7.65 5.20 -0.52
N GLY A 85 -8.85 4.64 -0.67
CA GLY A 85 -10.08 5.17 -0.10
C GLY A 85 -10.16 4.99 1.43
N LYS A 86 -11.04 5.74 2.09
CA LYS A 86 -11.17 5.69 3.56
C LYS A 86 -11.60 4.32 4.09
N LEU A 87 -12.44 3.61 3.33
CA LEU A 87 -13.04 2.32 3.70
C LEU A 87 -12.21 1.12 3.25
N ASP A 88 -11.18 1.36 2.45
CA ASP A 88 -10.35 0.30 1.92
C ASP A 88 -9.59 -0.42 3.03
N VAL A 89 -9.33 -1.70 2.80
CA VAL A 89 -8.58 -2.52 3.75
C VAL A 89 -7.11 -2.50 3.36
N VAL A 90 -6.26 -2.18 4.33
CA VAL A 90 -4.81 -2.15 4.17
C VAL A 90 -4.12 -2.95 5.27
N ARG A 91 -2.91 -3.38 4.96
CA ARG A 91 -1.93 -3.88 5.93
C ARG A 91 -0.65 -3.09 5.77
N ILE A 92 -0.15 -2.56 6.88
CA ILE A 92 1.09 -1.81 6.94
C ILE A 92 2.06 -2.59 7.83
N VAL A 93 3.26 -2.82 7.34
CA VAL A 93 4.36 -3.44 8.08
C VAL A 93 5.57 -2.52 8.00
N VAL A 94 6.17 -2.21 9.15
CA VAL A 94 7.30 -1.29 9.26
C VAL A 94 8.31 -1.84 10.26
N ASP A 95 9.59 -1.79 9.90
CA ASP A 95 10.67 -2.11 10.82
C ASP A 95 11.03 -0.86 11.63
N ALA A 96 10.99 -0.93 12.95
CA ALA A 96 11.41 0.13 13.86
C ALA A 96 12.71 -0.26 14.56
N THR A 97 13.69 0.64 14.54
CA THR A 97 14.94 0.50 15.29
C THR A 97 15.10 1.65 16.27
N TYR A 98 15.32 1.33 17.54
CA TYR A 98 15.60 2.36 18.55
C TYR A 98 17.09 2.68 18.58
N LYS A 99 17.42 3.97 18.39
CA LYS A 99 18.79 4.49 18.56
C LYS A 99 18.89 5.26 19.87
N GLU A 100 19.48 4.63 20.87
CA GLU A 100 19.62 5.20 22.22
C GLU A 100 20.44 6.50 22.22
N ALA A 101 21.52 6.57 21.43
CA ALA A 101 22.38 7.75 21.32
C ALA A 101 21.63 9.01 20.83
N GLU A 102 20.63 8.83 19.96
CA GLU A 102 19.86 9.94 19.36
C GLU A 102 18.49 10.12 20.02
N LYS A 103 18.10 9.23 20.95
CA LYS A 103 16.75 9.13 21.53
C LYS A 103 15.65 9.22 20.46
N ARG A 104 15.83 8.43 19.40
CA ARG A 104 14.96 8.44 18.21
C ARG A 104 14.68 7.04 17.69
N LEU A 105 13.47 6.86 17.19
CA LEU A 105 13.06 5.70 16.40
C LEU A 105 13.36 5.95 14.92
N VAL A 106 14.08 5.01 14.33
CA VAL A 106 14.33 4.96 12.89
C VAL A 106 13.40 3.92 12.28
N PHE A 107 12.53 4.36 11.39
CA PHE A 107 11.64 3.48 10.65
C PHE A 107 12.26 3.13 9.30
N SER A 108 12.19 1.85 8.94
CA SER A 108 12.72 1.32 7.69
C SER A 108 11.78 0.25 7.13
N ASN A 109 12.01 -0.14 5.87
CA ASN A 109 11.30 -1.27 5.24
C ASN A 109 9.76 -1.14 5.28
N ILE A 110 9.24 0.04 4.93
CA ILE A 110 7.79 0.30 4.93
C ILE A 110 7.12 -0.50 3.82
N ARG A 111 6.30 -1.47 4.19
CA ARG A 111 5.51 -2.30 3.27
C ARG A 111 4.04 -2.03 3.46
N VAL A 112 3.38 -1.60 2.39
CA VAL A 112 1.93 -1.32 2.37
C VAL A 112 1.26 -2.24 1.38
N THR A 113 0.30 -3.03 1.86
CA THR A 113 -0.53 -3.92 1.04
C THR A 113 -1.97 -3.45 1.09
N ARG A 114 -2.55 -3.10 -0.06
CA ARG A 114 -3.99 -2.81 -0.20
C ARG A 114 -4.70 -4.10 -0.60
N TYR A 115 -5.83 -4.37 0.04
CA TYR A 115 -6.70 -5.49 -0.26
C TYR A 115 -7.93 -4.98 -0.99
N TYR A 116 -8.29 -5.68 -2.06
CA TYR A 116 -9.45 -5.40 -2.89
C TYR A 116 -10.54 -6.42 -2.60
N THR A 117 -11.80 -6.01 -2.74
CA THR A 117 -12.93 -6.94 -2.71
C THR A 117 -12.99 -7.75 -4.01
N GLU A 118 -13.75 -8.84 -4.00
CA GLU A 118 -13.95 -9.67 -5.20
C GLU A 118 -14.57 -8.86 -6.35
N GLU A 119 -15.52 -7.97 -6.03
CA GLU A 119 -16.18 -7.09 -6.99
C GLU A 119 -15.20 -6.11 -7.65
N GLU A 120 -14.33 -5.50 -6.85
CA GLU A 120 -13.28 -4.61 -7.35
C GLU A 120 -12.26 -5.35 -8.23
N CYS A 121 -11.89 -6.58 -7.86
CA CYS A 121 -11.02 -7.42 -8.67
C CYS A 121 -11.64 -7.75 -10.03
N LYS A 122 -12.94 -8.08 -10.08
CA LYS A 122 -13.67 -8.34 -11.33
C LYS A 122 -13.71 -7.08 -12.20
N GLY A 123 -14.04 -5.93 -11.62
CA GLY A 123 -14.09 -4.65 -12.34
C GLY A 123 -12.74 -4.21 -12.91
N LEU A 124 -11.64 -4.41 -12.17
CA LEU A 124 -10.28 -4.15 -12.65
C LEU A 124 -9.90 -5.08 -13.81
N ALA A 125 -10.17 -6.38 -13.68
CA ALA A 125 -9.90 -7.34 -14.73
C ALA A 125 -10.66 -7.00 -16.01
N GLU A 126 -11.96 -6.72 -15.92
CA GLU A 126 -12.78 -6.34 -17.07
C GLU A 126 -12.34 -5.01 -17.71
N GLY A 127 -11.94 -4.03 -16.90
CA GLY A 127 -11.47 -2.73 -17.38
C GLY A 127 -10.15 -2.83 -18.16
N ASP A 128 -9.19 -3.61 -17.65
CA ASP A 128 -7.91 -3.83 -18.32
C ASP A 128 -8.06 -4.71 -19.57
N LEU A 129 -8.94 -5.73 -19.52
CA LEU A 129 -9.34 -6.52 -20.68
C LEU A 129 -9.96 -5.64 -21.77
N LYS A 130 -10.89 -4.74 -21.44
CA LYS A 130 -11.52 -3.83 -22.41
C LYS A 130 -10.50 -2.92 -23.10
N LYS A 131 -9.56 -2.33 -22.35
CA LYS A 131 -8.49 -1.52 -22.94
C LYS A 131 -7.58 -2.32 -23.87
N ARG A 132 -7.26 -3.57 -23.48
CA ARG A 132 -6.45 -4.49 -24.29
C ARG A 132 -7.16 -4.86 -25.59
N VAL A 133 -8.46 -5.15 -25.52
CA VAL A 133 -9.31 -5.43 -26.68
C VAL A 133 -9.36 -4.23 -27.62
N GLU A 134 -9.58 -3.03 -27.09
CA GLU A 134 -9.63 -1.81 -27.92
C GLU A 134 -8.28 -1.53 -28.63
N GLN A 135 -7.14 -1.81 -27.97
CA GLN A 135 -5.83 -1.74 -28.60
C GLN A 135 -5.67 -2.78 -29.73
N LEU A 136 -6.06 -4.03 -29.48
CA LEU A 136 -5.99 -5.11 -30.47
C LEU A 136 -6.90 -4.87 -31.67
N GLU A 137 -8.07 -4.25 -31.47
CA GLU A 137 -8.96 -3.87 -32.56
C GLU A 137 -8.35 -2.77 -33.44
N LYS A 138 -7.71 -1.76 -32.82
CA LYS A 138 -6.99 -0.70 -33.56
C LYS A 138 -5.82 -1.27 -34.36
N GLU A 139 -5.05 -2.19 -33.79
CA GLU A 139 -3.97 -2.88 -34.52
C GLU A 139 -4.51 -3.75 -35.66
N ASN A 140 -5.56 -4.53 -35.42
CA ASN A 140 -6.19 -5.36 -36.47
C ASN A 140 -6.70 -4.52 -37.64
N ASN A 141 -7.31 -3.37 -37.37
CA ASN A 141 -7.80 -2.50 -38.43
C ASN A 141 -6.65 -1.92 -39.27
N LYS A 142 -5.55 -1.48 -38.63
CA LYS A 142 -4.34 -1.04 -39.35
C LYS A 142 -3.76 -2.14 -40.23
N LEU A 143 -3.62 -3.35 -39.68
CA LEU A 143 -3.09 -4.50 -40.43
C LEU A 143 -3.99 -4.88 -41.61
N LYS A 144 -5.32 -4.78 -41.46
CA LYS A 144 -6.27 -4.99 -42.56
C LYS A 144 -6.10 -3.95 -43.66
N ASP A 145 -5.92 -2.68 -43.32
CA ASP A 145 -5.69 -1.61 -44.28
C ASP A 145 -4.36 -1.79 -45.03
N GLU A 146 -3.31 -2.19 -44.33
CA GLU A 146 -2.01 -2.50 -44.93
C GLU A 146 -2.10 -3.71 -45.87
N LEU A 147 -2.76 -4.79 -45.45
CA LEU A 147 -3.00 -5.96 -46.30
C LEU A 147 -3.80 -5.60 -47.55
N LYS A 148 -4.79 -4.71 -47.43
CA LYS A 148 -5.58 -4.25 -48.58
C LYS A 148 -4.71 -3.49 -49.58
N LYS A 149 -3.87 -2.57 -49.10
CA LYS A 149 -2.90 -1.83 -49.94
C LYS A 149 -1.93 -2.77 -50.64
N ILE A 150 -1.36 -3.73 -49.90
CA ILE A 150 -0.44 -4.73 -50.47
C ILE A 150 -1.15 -5.58 -51.53
N ARG A 151 -2.40 -5.96 -51.30
CA ARG A 151 -3.18 -6.74 -52.26
C ARG A 151 -3.48 -5.95 -53.53
N GLU A 152 -3.79 -4.67 -53.40
CA GLU A 152 -4.02 -3.76 -54.53
C GLU A 152 -2.73 -3.57 -55.35
N THR A 153 -1.58 -3.30 -54.71
CA THR A 153 -0.29 -3.22 -55.42
C THR A 153 0.09 -4.54 -56.08
N LEU A 154 -0.08 -5.68 -55.41
CA LEU A 154 0.21 -6.98 -56.00
C LEU A 154 -0.65 -7.24 -57.24
N SER A 155 -1.94 -6.87 -57.19
CA SER A 155 -2.84 -7.02 -58.34
C SER A 155 -2.49 -6.11 -59.51
N ALA A 156 -1.94 -4.92 -59.24
CA ALA A 156 -1.44 -4.02 -60.27
C ALA A 156 -0.17 -4.58 -60.94
N VAL A 157 0.78 -5.08 -60.13
CA VAL A 157 2.02 -5.69 -60.65
C VAL A 157 1.73 -6.95 -61.48
N ILE A 158 0.78 -7.78 -61.07
CA ILE A 158 0.38 -8.97 -61.85
C ILE A 158 -0.21 -8.56 -63.20
N ARG A 159 -1.01 -7.49 -63.25
CA ARG A 159 -1.58 -6.96 -64.51
C ARG A 159 -0.56 -6.31 -65.43
N GLU A 160 0.54 -5.78 -64.92
CA GLU A 160 1.63 -5.23 -65.73
C GLU A 160 2.58 -6.32 -66.27
N ALA A 161 2.50 -7.53 -65.73
CA ALA A 161 3.32 -8.67 -66.14
C ALA A 161 2.64 -9.61 -67.17
N GLU A 162 1.35 -9.39 -67.46
CA GLU A 162 0.58 -10.03 -68.56
C GLU A 162 0.57 -9.16 -69.82
#